data_AF-A0A9D1AT53-F1
#
_entry.id   AF-A0A9D1AT53-F1
#
_cell.length_a   1.000
_cell.length_b   1.000
_cell.length_c   1.000
_cell.angle_alpha   90.00
_cell.angle_beta   90.00
_cell.angle_gamma   90.00
#
_symmetry.space_group_name_H-M   'P 1'
#
loop_
_entity.id
_entity.type
_entity.pdbx_description
1 polymer ?
#
loop_
_entity_poly.entity_id
_entity_poly.type
_entity_poly.pdbx_seq_one_letter_code
_entity_poly.pdbx_strand_id
1 'polypeptide(L)'
;MPADPLWRQPAAPVPPADAVAVVHAFLHRCRAWGAEREIPALLEALQLDAGPEPAARLHQWATWVAFLDHALAELESGALDRWFESTDTL
;
A
#
# COMPACT_ATOMS: atom_id res chain seq x y z
N MET A 1 -4.50 29.36 -20.36
CA MET A 1 -3.73 28.79 -19.24
C MET A 1 -3.99 27.30 -19.20
N PRO A 2 -2.97 26.42 -19.09
CA PRO A 2 -3.21 25.00 -18.89
C PRO A 2 -3.92 24.79 -17.54
N ALA A 3 -4.87 23.86 -17.49
CA ALA A 3 -5.52 23.46 -16.24
C ALA A 3 -4.48 22.88 -15.29
N ASP A 4 -4.57 23.23 -14.01
CA ASP A 4 -3.71 22.62 -13.00
C ASP A 4 -3.99 21.11 -12.94
N PRO A 5 -2.96 20.26 -12.76
CA PRO A 5 -3.16 18.82 -12.63
C PRO A 5 -4.14 18.51 -11.50
N LEU A 6 -5.04 17.55 -11.72
CA LEU A 6 -6.08 17.17 -10.76
C LEU A 6 -5.54 16.80 -9.36
N TRP A 7 -4.27 16.36 -9.27
CA TRP A 7 -3.61 16.04 -8.00
C TRP A 7 -3.15 17.27 -7.19
N ARG A 8 -3.17 18.47 -7.77
CA ARG A 8 -2.90 19.74 -7.07
C ARG A 8 -4.14 20.41 -6.51
N GLN A 9 -5.33 19.92 -6.85
CA GLN A 9 -6.55 20.44 -6.22
C GLN A 9 -6.61 19.92 -4.79
N PRO A 10 -6.93 20.78 -3.80
CA PRO A 10 -7.17 20.33 -2.44
C PRO A 10 -8.29 19.29 -2.50
N ALA A 11 -7.98 18.07 -2.04
CA ALA A 11 -8.96 17.02 -1.97
C ALA A 11 -10.13 17.50 -1.11
N ALA A 12 -11.36 17.26 -1.57
CA ALA A 12 -12.53 17.50 -0.73
C ALA A 12 -12.36 16.70 0.57
N PRO A 13 -12.70 17.26 1.74
CA PRO A 13 -12.61 16.55 3.00
C PRO A 13 -13.47 15.28 2.92
N VAL A 14 -12.82 14.14 3.10
CA VAL A 14 -13.46 12.82 3.12
C VAL A 14 -13.88 12.53 4.56
N PRO A 15 -15.13 12.10 4.83
CA PRO A 15 -15.53 11.68 6.16
C PRO A 15 -14.59 10.60 6.72
N PRO A 16 -14.29 10.58 8.04
CA PRO A 16 -13.35 9.62 8.61
C PRO A 16 -13.64 8.15 8.26
N ALA A 17 -14.92 7.75 8.31
CA ALA A 17 -15.33 6.39 7.94
C ALA A 17 -15.05 6.07 6.47
N ASP A 18 -15.26 7.03 5.57
CA ASP A 18 -14.96 6.87 4.15
C ASP A 18 -13.44 6.84 3.90
N ALA A 19 -12.67 7.61 4.67
CA ALA A 19 -11.21 7.63 4.59
C ALA A 19 -10.61 6.29 5.04
N VAL A 20 -11.09 5.72 6.15
CA VAL A 20 -10.71 4.37 6.62
C VAL A 20 -11.02 3.32 5.55
N ALA A 21 -12.23 3.35 4.97
CA ALA A 21 -12.63 2.40 3.94
C ALA A 21 -11.76 2.50 2.66
N VAL A 22 -11.41 3.74 2.24
CA VAL A 22 -10.52 3.97 1.10
C VAL A 22 -9.12 3.43 1.37
N VAL A 23 -8.55 3.73 2.55
CA VAL A 23 -7.22 3.23 2.93
C VAL A 23 -7.22 1.71 3.05
N HIS A 24 -8.23 1.11 3.67
CA HIS A 24 -8.39 -0.34 3.78
C HIS A 24 -8.40 -1.00 2.39
N ALA A 25 -9.23 -0.50 1.47
CA ALA A 25 -9.29 -1.01 0.10
C ALA A 25 -7.98 -0.81 -0.68
N PHE A 26 -7.28 0.30 -0.46
CA PHE A 26 -5.98 0.56 -1.07
C PHE A 26 -4.91 -0.42 -0.58
N LEU A 27 -4.79 -0.61 0.74
CA LEU A 27 -3.81 -1.53 1.33
C LEU A 27 -4.05 -2.97 0.85
N HIS A 28 -5.31 -3.42 0.77
CA HIS A 28 -5.64 -4.72 0.20
C HIS A 28 -5.20 -4.88 -1.26
N ARG A 29 -5.40 -3.84 -2.11
CA ARG A 29 -4.93 -3.89 -3.50
C ARG A 29 -3.42 -3.93 -3.60
N CYS A 30 -2.70 -3.15 -2.79
CA CYS A 30 -1.24 -3.18 -2.75
C CYS A 30 -0.73 -4.56 -2.32
N ARG A 31 -1.37 -5.16 -1.31
CA ARG A 31 -1.02 -6.48 -0.80
C ARG A 31 -1.26 -7.57 -1.83
N ALA A 32 -2.42 -7.55 -2.50
CA ALA A 32 -2.74 -8.45 -3.60
C ALA A 32 -1.75 -8.30 -4.76
N TRP A 33 -1.39 -7.07 -5.15
CA TRP A 33 -0.40 -6.84 -6.20
C TRP A 33 0.95 -7.47 -5.87
N GLY A 34 1.46 -7.25 -4.65
CA GLY A 34 2.72 -7.83 -4.21
C GLY A 34 2.70 -9.37 -4.22
N ALA A 35 1.65 -9.95 -3.63
CA ALA A 35 1.53 -11.40 -3.46
C ALA A 35 1.22 -12.16 -4.76
N GLU A 36 0.38 -11.59 -5.62
CA GLU A 36 -0.15 -12.28 -6.81
C GLU A 36 0.63 -11.97 -8.08
N ARG A 37 1.43 -10.89 -8.10
CA ARG A 37 2.18 -10.48 -9.31
C ARG A 37 3.67 -10.40 -9.10
N GLU A 38 4.12 -9.56 -8.17
CA GLU A 38 5.55 -9.23 -8.06
C GLU A 38 6.37 -10.40 -7.50
N ILE A 39 5.89 -11.03 -6.43
CA ILE A 39 6.55 -12.19 -5.83
C ILE A 39 6.62 -13.37 -6.83
N PRO A 40 5.52 -13.79 -7.48
CA PRO A 40 5.59 -14.84 -8.51
C PRO A 40 6.55 -14.51 -9.66
N ALA A 41 6.51 -13.29 -10.20
CA ALA A 41 7.39 -12.90 -11.30
C ALA A 41 8.89 -12.97 -10.92
N LEU A 42 9.23 -12.60 -9.68
CA LEU A 42 10.60 -12.69 -9.18
C LEU A 42 11.03 -14.13 -8.90
N LEU A 43 10.12 -14.99 -8.44
CA LEU A 43 10.39 -16.42 -8.29
C LEU A 43 10.64 -17.09 -9.64
N GLU A 44 9.86 -16.74 -10.68
CA GLU A 44 10.09 -17.20 -12.05
C GLU A 44 11.45 -16.72 -12.57
N ALA A 45 11.79 -15.45 -12.37
CA ALA A 45 13.10 -14.91 -12.75
C ALA A 45 14.26 -15.65 -12.05
N LEU A 46 14.13 -15.94 -10.75
CA LEU A 46 15.14 -16.67 -9.97
C LEU A 46 15.33 -18.12 -10.42
N GLN A 47 14.30 -18.76 -10.96
CA GLN A 47 14.41 -20.11 -11.53
C GLN A 47 15.22 -20.10 -12.84
N LEU A 48 15.17 -18.99 -13.59
CA LEU A 48 15.91 -18.82 -14.85
C LEU A 48 17.33 -18.31 -14.62
N ASP A 49 17.51 -17.42 -13.64
CA ASP A 49 18.79 -16.83 -13.26
C ASP A 49 18.79 -16.53 -11.75
N ALA A 50 19.60 -17.29 -11.01
CA ALA A 50 19.77 -17.16 -9.55
C ALA A 50 20.64 -15.95 -9.16
N GLY A 51 20.50 -14.85 -9.89
CA GLY A 51 21.23 -13.61 -9.68
C GLY A 51 20.86 -12.93 -8.35
N PRO A 52 21.79 -12.15 -7.77
CA PRO A 52 21.57 -11.48 -6.49
C PRO A 52 20.48 -10.38 -6.56
N GLU A 53 20.25 -9.78 -7.72
CA GLU A 53 19.27 -8.70 -7.88
C GLU A 53 17.81 -9.20 -7.75
N PRO A 54 17.35 -10.22 -8.49
CA PRO A 54 16.02 -10.80 -8.27
C PRO A 54 15.80 -11.29 -6.84
N ALA A 55 16.83 -11.85 -6.19
CA ALA A 55 16.76 -12.30 -4.79
C ALA A 55 16.55 -11.13 -3.82
N ALA A 56 17.29 -10.03 -4.00
CA ALA A 56 17.14 -8.83 -3.18
C ALA A 56 15.75 -8.20 -3.36
N ARG A 57 15.25 -8.13 -4.60
CA ARG A 57 13.90 -7.62 -4.89
C ARG A 57 12.82 -8.53 -4.30
N LEU A 58 12.99 -9.85 -4.35
CA LEU A 58 12.04 -10.80 -3.75
C LEU A 58 11.96 -10.58 -2.24
N HIS A 59 13.11 -10.44 -1.57
CA HIS A 59 13.16 -10.13 -0.15
C HIS A 59 12.41 -8.82 0.18
N GLN A 60 12.68 -7.75 -0.59
CA GLN A 60 12.00 -6.46 -0.40
C GLN A 60 10.48 -6.58 -0.53
N TRP A 61 9.99 -7.28 -1.55
CA TRP A 61 8.55 -7.48 -1.73
C TRP A 61 7.93 -8.34 -0.64
N ALA A 62 8.61 -9.38 -0.18
CA ALA A 62 8.14 -10.19 0.95
C ALA A 62 8.04 -9.35 2.23
N THR A 63 9.03 -8.51 2.52
CA THR A 63 8.99 -7.57 3.65
C THR A 63 7.87 -6.55 3.50
N TRP A 64 7.67 -6.02 2.29
CA TRP A 64 6.58 -5.08 2.02
C TRP A 64 5.20 -5.69 2.25
N VAL A 65 4.98 -6.93 1.78
CA VAL A 65 3.71 -7.65 2.02
C VAL A 65 3.49 -7.89 3.52
N ALA A 66 4.53 -8.29 4.27
CA ALA A 66 4.43 -8.46 5.71
C ALA A 66 4.08 -7.16 6.44
N PHE A 67 4.65 -6.04 6.00
CA PHE A 67 4.29 -4.71 6.52
C PHE A 67 2.83 -4.35 6.21
N LEU A 68 2.35 -4.62 4.99
CA LEU A 68 0.95 -4.38 4.64
C LEU A 68 -0.01 -5.24 5.46
N ASP A 69 0.33 -6.51 5.70
CA ASP A 69 -0.47 -7.39 6.56
C ASP A 69 -0.55 -6.86 8.00
N HIS A 70 0.56 -6.32 8.52
CA HIS A 70 0.57 -5.67 9.84
C HIS A 70 -0.28 -4.38 9.84
N ALA A 71 -0.13 -3.52 8.85
CA ALA A 71 -0.91 -2.28 8.74
C ALA A 71 -2.42 -2.55 8.60
N LEU A 72 -2.81 -3.57 7.84
CA LEU A 72 -4.21 -4.02 7.74
C LEU A 72 -4.72 -4.50 9.10
N ALA A 73 -3.94 -5.29 9.84
CA ALA A 73 -4.33 -5.74 11.18
C ALA A 73 -4.50 -4.57 12.17
N GLU A 74 -3.61 -3.58 12.13
CA GLU A 74 -3.75 -2.38 12.97
C GLU A 74 -5.01 -1.59 12.61
N LEU A 75 -5.29 -1.42 11.32
CA LEU A 75 -6.49 -0.73 10.82
C LEU A 75 -7.78 -1.46 11.23
N GLU A 76 -7.83 -2.78 11.05
CA GLU A 76 -9.00 -3.62 11.38
C GLU A 76 -9.24 -3.74 12.89
N SER A 77 -8.18 -3.62 13.70
CA SER A 77 -8.28 -3.62 15.16
C SER A 77 -8.76 -2.29 15.76
N GLY A 78 -8.82 -1.22 14.97
CA GLY A 78 -9.10 0.14 15.43
C GLY A 78 -7.90 0.84 16.08
N ALA A 79 -6.70 0.24 16.08
CA ALA A 79 -5.50 0.85 16.65
C ALA A 79 -5.10 2.17 15.95
N LEU A 80 -5.54 2.35 14.70
CA LEU A 80 -5.29 3.55 13.89
C LEU A 80 -6.44 4.56 13.87
N ASP A 81 -7.54 4.35 14.61
CA ASP A 81 -8.73 5.22 14.55
C ASP A 81 -8.39 6.70 14.76
N ARG A 82 -7.53 6.99 15.74
CA ARG A 82 -7.04 8.36 16.05
C ARG A 82 -6.35 9.07 14.89
N TRP A 83 -5.84 8.34 13.89
CA TRP A 83 -5.20 8.93 12.70
C TRP A 83 -6.23 9.52 11.73
N PHE A 84 -7.48 9.03 11.80
CA PHE A 84 -8.59 9.46 10.94
C PHE A 84 -9.52 10.47 11.64
N GLU A 85 -9.38 10.64 12.96
CA GLU A 85 -10.13 11.60 13.77
C GLU A 85 -9.59 13.04 13.65
N SER A 86 -8.35 13.22 13.17
CA SER A 86 -7.68 14.52 13.13
C SER A 86 -7.83 15.22 11.78
N THR A 87 -8.47 16.39 11.77
CA THR A 87 -8.34 17.41 10.71
C THR A 87 -7.14 18.34 10.90
N ASP A 88 -6.31 18.12 11.94
CA ASP A 88 -5.10 18.92 12.10
C ASP A 88 -4.13 18.64 10.96
N THR A 89 -3.87 19.72 10.25
CA THR A 89 -3.03 19.85 9.08
C THR A 89 -1.59 19.50 9.47
N LEU A 90 -1.05 18.42 8.89
CA LEU A 90 0.41 18.26 8.78
C LEU A 90 0.98 19.30 7.81
#